data_AF-A0A9K3HGJ3-F1
#
_entry.id   AF-A0A9K3HGJ3-F1
#
_cell.length_a   1.000
_cell.length_b   1.000
_cell.length_c   1.000
_cell.angle_alpha   90.00
_cell.angle_beta   90.00
_cell.angle_gamma   90.00
#
_symmetry.space_group_name_H-M   'P 1'
#
loop_
_entity.id
_entity.type
_entity.pdbx_description
1 polymer ?
#
loop_
_entity_poly.entity_id
_entity_poly.type
_entity_poly.pdbx_seq_one_letter_code
_entity_poly.pdbx_strand_id
1 'polypeptide(L)'
;MLNEGITMADLPVHTIVFEILTRVPAKDVGRSKSVCKQWYALLSTQDFVRIHCSRSLVSSNQRVLLIDDLTCSVHPIIFQSNDYGPSSIVTFPFHHHNNDVSILSHLNGLLCVCLNHTYELLLWNPTTTDFKHLSTPDSHGFYINNLDAIGLYVDADDDYKVLHITRRSGVLGVYVYSREVDSWRNIPFITRQEYLSPHFNWSAGTFCGGTLYFTVCECWVGVQGDKLSTRSFYRNGSRCFSECKK
;
A
#
# COMPACT_ATOMS: atom_id res chain seq x y z
N MET A 1 9.81 26.04 56.26
CA MET A 1 8.52 25.60 55.68
C MET A 1 7.91 26.86 55.09
N LEU A 2 7.76 27.06 53.78
CA LEU A 2 7.51 26.17 52.65
C LEU A 2 8.38 26.60 51.46
N ASN A 3 8.94 25.64 50.74
CA ASN A 3 9.59 25.87 49.44
C ASN A 3 8.47 25.80 48.40
N GLU A 4 8.01 26.94 47.89
CA GLU A 4 7.09 26.97 46.75
C GLU A 4 7.86 26.45 45.53
N GLY A 5 7.65 25.17 45.24
CA GLY A 5 8.12 24.56 44.01
C GLY A 5 7.46 25.27 42.83
N ILE A 6 8.28 25.94 42.04
CA ILE A 6 7.92 26.42 40.70
C ILE A 6 7.34 25.21 39.95
N THR A 7 6.02 25.19 39.75
CA THR A 7 5.37 24.24 38.86
C THR A 7 5.83 24.59 37.45
N MET A 8 6.77 23.82 36.92
CA MET A 8 7.14 23.85 35.52
C MET A 8 5.84 23.72 34.72
N ALA A 9 5.49 24.71 33.91
CA ALA A 9 4.26 24.68 33.13
C ALA A 9 4.29 23.43 32.24
N ASP A 10 3.48 22.43 32.58
CA ASP A 10 3.36 21.20 31.82
C ASP A 10 2.90 21.58 30.41
N LEU A 11 3.77 21.41 29.42
CA LEU A 11 3.42 21.64 28.02
C LEU A 11 2.28 20.66 27.68
N PRO A 12 1.13 21.13 27.17
CA PRO A 12 0.00 20.24 26.94
C PRO A 12 0.39 19.07 26.04
N VAL A 13 0.08 17.84 26.46
CA VAL A 13 0.43 16.60 25.73
C VAL A 13 -0.06 16.67 24.27
N HIS A 14 -1.21 17.29 24.05
CA HIS A 14 -1.76 17.52 22.71
C HIS A 14 -0.84 18.38 21.84
N THR A 15 -0.25 19.44 22.40
CA THR A 15 0.71 20.30 21.70
C THR A 15 1.97 19.52 21.33
N ILE A 16 2.51 18.72 22.25
CA ILE A 16 3.68 17.87 21.96
C ILE A 16 3.36 16.89 20.82
N VAL A 17 2.23 16.21 20.90
CA VAL A 17 1.84 15.20 19.90
C VAL A 17 1.66 15.83 18.52
N PHE A 18 0.86 16.88 18.41
CA PHE A 18 0.51 17.44 17.10
C PHE A 18 1.53 18.41 16.52
N GLU A 19 2.37 19.07 17.33
CA GLU A 19 3.43 19.94 16.82
C GLU A 19 4.79 19.25 16.73
N ILE A 20 5.12 18.32 17.62
CA ILE A 20 6.42 17.65 17.60
C ILE A 20 6.30 16.28 16.94
N LEU A 21 5.45 15.40 17.47
CA LEU A 21 5.45 13.99 17.06
C LEU A 21 4.94 13.75 15.64
N THR A 22 4.11 14.65 15.09
CA THR A 22 3.70 14.58 13.68
C THR A 22 4.82 14.92 12.69
N ARG A 23 5.95 15.49 13.15
CA ARG A 23 7.10 15.88 12.31
C ARG A 23 8.30 14.93 12.41
N VAL A 24 8.33 14.03 13.38
CA VAL A 24 9.40 13.02 13.52
C VAL A 24 9.12 11.80 12.62
N PRO A 25 10.16 11.02 12.26
CA PRO A 25 9.98 9.80 11.47
C PRO A 25 9.00 8.81 12.12
N ALA A 26 8.24 8.09 11.28
CA ALA A 26 7.21 7.14 11.73
C ALA A 26 7.75 6.06 12.69
N LYS A 27 9.01 5.64 12.52
CA LYS A 27 9.68 4.68 13.42
C LYS A 27 9.81 5.22 14.86
N ASP A 28 10.15 6.49 15.01
CA ASP A 28 10.33 7.11 16.33
C ASP A 28 8.98 7.45 16.97
N VAL A 29 7.96 7.75 16.16
CA VAL A 29 6.57 7.80 16.61
C VAL A 29 6.10 6.44 17.14
N GLY A 30 6.41 5.36 16.43
CA GLY A 30 6.11 4.00 16.88
C GLY A 30 6.74 3.69 18.24
N ARG A 31 8.01 4.07 18.44
CA ARG A 31 8.68 3.97 19.75
C ARG A 31 8.02 4.82 20.82
N SER A 32 7.55 6.02 20.46
CA SER A 32 6.86 6.93 21.39
C SER A 32 5.55 6.35 21.93
N LYS A 33 4.94 5.38 21.24
CA LYS A 33 3.76 4.66 21.75
C LYS A 33 4.04 3.84 23.01
N SER A 34 5.29 3.49 23.31
CA SER A 34 5.64 2.73 24.52
C SER A 34 5.85 3.60 25.77
N VAL A 35 5.84 4.94 25.64
CA VAL A 35 6.09 5.88 26.74
C VAL A 35 4.99 5.81 27.80
N CYS A 36 3.72 5.91 27.40
CA CYS A 36 2.58 5.74 28.30
C CYS A 36 1.26 5.48 27.53
N LYS A 37 0.22 5.06 28.26
CA LYS A 37 -1.12 4.75 27.68
C LYS A 37 -1.75 5.95 26.96
N GLN A 38 -1.56 7.16 27.49
CA GLN A 38 -2.10 8.38 26.88
C GLN A 38 -1.43 8.66 25.51
N TRP A 39 -0.11 8.48 25.42
CA TRP A 39 0.62 8.62 24.17
C TRP A 39 0.23 7.54 23.18
N TYR A 40 0.13 6.28 23.62
CA TYR A 40 -0.36 5.19 22.79
C TYR A 40 -1.74 5.53 22.17
N ALA A 41 -2.68 6.02 22.99
CA ALA A 41 -4.01 6.38 22.53
C ALA A 41 -3.97 7.53 21.50
N LEU A 42 -3.28 8.63 21.82
CA LEU A 42 -3.20 9.81 20.94
C LEU A 42 -2.50 9.49 19.60
N LEU A 43 -1.39 8.77 19.64
CA LEU A 43 -0.60 8.38 18.46
C LEU A 43 -1.25 7.28 17.61
N SER A 44 -2.34 6.68 18.10
CA SER A 44 -3.12 5.68 17.37
C SER A 44 -4.42 6.24 16.80
N THR A 45 -4.71 7.53 17.02
CA THR A 45 -5.86 8.20 16.40
C THR A 45 -5.67 8.37 14.90
N GLN A 46 -6.78 8.32 14.16
CA GLN A 46 -6.79 8.58 12.72
C GLN A 46 -6.29 9.99 12.38
N ASP A 47 -6.68 11.00 13.16
CA ASP A 47 -6.23 12.38 12.97
C ASP A 47 -4.71 12.53 13.06
N PHE A 48 -4.09 11.89 14.05
CA PHE A 48 -2.64 11.90 14.16
C PHE A 48 -1.97 11.25 12.94
N VAL A 49 -2.46 10.07 12.53
CA VAL A 49 -1.92 9.34 11.36
C VAL A 49 -2.04 10.21 10.10
N ARG A 50 -3.19 10.82 9.87
CA ARG A 50 -3.44 11.70 8.71
C ARG A 50 -2.49 12.89 8.68
N ILE A 51 -2.35 13.60 9.80
CA ILE A 51 -1.45 14.76 9.89
C ILE A 51 0.00 14.33 9.71
N HIS A 52 0.43 13.25 10.38
CA HIS A 52 1.77 12.70 10.24
C HIS A 52 2.09 12.31 8.78
N CYS A 53 1.18 11.59 8.11
CA CYS A 53 1.31 11.25 6.70
C CYS A 53 1.43 12.50 5.82
N SER A 54 0.58 13.51 6.02
CA SER A 54 0.64 14.76 5.25
C SER A 54 1.96 15.53 5.45
N ARG A 55 2.51 15.52 6.66
CA ARG A 55 3.78 16.20 7.00
C ARG A 55 5.00 15.41 6.53
N SER A 56 4.88 14.10 6.32
CA SER A 56 5.97 13.25 5.81
C SER A 56 6.32 13.51 4.33
N LEU A 57 5.51 14.28 3.60
CA LEU A 57 5.64 14.63 2.17
C LEU A 57 6.83 15.57 1.82
N VAL A 58 7.80 15.75 2.71
CA VAL A 58 8.97 16.62 2.49
C VAL A 58 9.88 16.08 1.37
N SER A 59 10.51 16.99 0.63
CA SER A 59 11.06 16.86 -0.73
C SER A 59 12.23 15.87 -0.98
N SER A 60 12.67 15.09 0.01
CA SER A 60 13.81 14.15 -0.13
C SER A 60 13.54 12.74 0.43
N ASN A 61 12.27 12.32 0.39
CA ASN A 61 11.82 11.05 0.96
C ASN A 61 11.55 9.93 -0.05
N GLN A 62 11.99 10.04 -1.30
CA GLN A 62 11.87 8.95 -2.26
C GLN A 62 12.68 7.74 -1.78
N ARG A 63 12.05 6.57 -1.75
CA ARG A 63 12.64 5.30 -1.36
C ARG A 63 12.38 4.24 -2.42
N VAL A 64 13.34 3.34 -2.58
CA VAL A 64 13.16 2.08 -3.32
C VAL A 64 12.98 0.97 -2.29
N LEU A 65 11.92 0.20 -2.46
CA LEU A 65 11.75 -1.08 -1.79
C LEU A 65 12.37 -2.14 -2.68
N LEU A 66 13.44 -2.78 -2.22
CA LEU A 66 13.96 -3.99 -2.83
C LEU A 66 13.39 -5.15 -2.04
N ILE A 67 12.74 -6.08 -2.75
CA ILE A 67 12.28 -7.34 -2.19
C ILE A 67 13.20 -8.41 -2.74
N ASP A 68 13.94 -9.05 -1.85
CA ASP A 68 14.74 -10.23 -2.16
C ASP A 68 14.06 -11.49 -1.61
N ASP A 69 14.76 -12.63 -1.71
CA ASP A 69 14.25 -13.94 -1.32
C ASP A 69 13.72 -14.00 0.12
N LEU A 70 14.34 -13.26 1.05
CA LEU A 70 14.13 -13.42 2.50
C LEU A 70 13.81 -12.12 3.23
N THR A 71 14.08 -10.97 2.59
CA THR A 71 14.02 -9.67 3.21
C THR A 71 13.50 -8.61 2.24
N CYS A 72 13.06 -7.51 2.84
CA CYS A 72 12.80 -6.29 2.12
C CYS A 72 13.75 -5.22 2.61
N SER A 73 14.52 -4.57 1.74
CA SER A 73 15.33 -3.42 2.11
C SER A 73 14.73 -2.14 1.56
N VAL A 74 14.74 -1.09 2.38
CA VAL A 74 14.30 0.25 2.00
C VAL A 74 15.53 1.12 1.81
N HIS A 75 15.73 1.58 0.58
CA HIS A 75 16.87 2.39 0.17
C HIS A 75 16.44 3.83 -0.15
N PRO A 76 17.11 4.86 0.38
CA PRO A 76 16.88 6.23 -0.07
C PRO A 76 17.35 6.45 -1.50
N ILE A 77 16.54 7.17 -2.30
CA ILE A 77 16.99 7.73 -3.57
C ILE A 77 17.62 9.08 -3.28
N ILE A 78 18.93 9.18 -3.48
CA ILE A 78 19.69 10.42 -3.30
C ILE A 78 20.03 10.99 -4.67
N PHE A 79 19.31 12.03 -5.10
CA PHE A 79 19.48 12.61 -6.43
C PHE A 79 20.88 13.18 -6.71
N GLN A 80 21.65 13.48 -5.66
CA GLN A 80 22.95 14.15 -5.74
C GLN A 80 24.15 13.19 -5.63
N SER A 81 23.93 11.90 -5.38
CA SER A 81 25.00 10.90 -5.27
C SER A 81 24.62 9.59 -5.94
N ASN A 82 25.59 8.92 -6.54
CA ASN A 82 25.42 7.55 -7.03
C ASN A 82 25.36 6.50 -5.92
N ASP A 83 25.43 6.93 -4.65
CA ASP A 83 25.39 6.06 -3.49
C ASP A 83 23.97 5.93 -2.94
N TYR A 84 23.60 4.71 -2.57
CA TYR A 84 22.41 4.46 -1.78
C TYR A 84 22.81 4.77 -0.34
N GLY A 85 22.38 5.91 0.20
CA GLY A 85 22.59 6.22 1.61
C GLY A 85 22.12 5.08 2.54
N PRO A 86 22.34 5.18 3.85
CA PRO A 86 22.16 4.06 4.78
C PRO A 86 20.78 3.39 4.60
N SER A 87 20.80 2.10 4.25
CA SER A 87 19.60 1.31 4.03
C SER A 87 19.03 0.80 5.36
N SER A 88 17.71 0.65 5.41
CA SER A 88 17.06 -0.07 6.50
C SER A 88 16.56 -1.40 5.97
N ILE A 89 17.07 -2.49 6.54
CA ILE A 89 16.57 -3.85 6.28
C ILE A 89 15.29 -4.04 7.11
N VAL A 90 14.24 -4.51 6.44
CA VAL A 90 12.96 -4.89 7.01
C VAL A 90 12.80 -6.38 6.77
N THR A 91 12.74 -7.15 7.84
CA THR A 91 12.43 -8.58 7.77
C THR A 91 10.93 -8.78 7.59
N PHE A 92 10.53 -9.74 6.76
CA PHE A 92 9.13 -10.10 6.66
C PHE A 92 8.63 -10.70 7.98
N PRO A 93 7.55 -10.17 8.57
CA PRO A 93 7.01 -10.66 9.84
C PRO A 93 6.13 -11.92 9.66
N PHE A 94 5.96 -12.40 8.43
CA PHE A 94 5.11 -13.53 8.06
C PHE A 94 5.91 -14.64 7.36
N HIS A 95 5.36 -15.86 7.42
CA HIS A 95 5.92 -17.01 6.72
C HIS A 95 5.84 -16.80 5.20
N HIS A 96 6.95 -17.01 4.52
CA HIS A 96 7.08 -16.86 3.07
C HIS A 96 8.10 -17.87 2.55
N HIS A 97 7.98 -18.19 1.26
CA HIS A 97 9.02 -18.90 0.52
C HIS A 97 9.97 -17.91 -0.20
N ASN A 98 11.06 -18.40 -0.80
CA ASN A 98 11.92 -17.55 -1.62
C ASN A 98 11.16 -16.99 -2.82
N ASN A 99 11.34 -15.70 -3.12
CA ASN A 99 10.65 -14.96 -4.20
C ASN A 99 9.11 -14.98 -4.10
N ASP A 100 8.58 -15.14 -2.90
CA ASP A 100 7.15 -15.34 -2.70
C ASP A 100 6.35 -14.03 -2.64
N VAL A 101 6.98 -12.88 -2.33
CA VAL A 101 6.24 -11.66 -2.02
C VAL A 101 6.13 -10.73 -3.23
N SER A 102 4.90 -10.36 -3.61
CA SER A 102 4.63 -9.35 -4.65
C SER A 102 3.79 -8.20 -4.10
N ILE A 103 4.25 -6.96 -4.29
CA ILE A 103 3.48 -5.76 -3.93
C ILE A 103 2.48 -5.47 -5.04
N LEU A 104 1.19 -5.43 -4.70
CA LEU A 104 0.10 -5.22 -5.66
C LEU A 104 -0.44 -3.80 -5.64
N SER A 105 -0.50 -3.16 -4.48
CA SER A 105 -0.95 -1.78 -4.32
C SER A 105 -0.44 -1.20 -3.00
N HIS A 106 -0.51 0.11 -2.84
CA HIS A 106 -0.03 0.82 -1.66
C HIS A 106 -0.90 2.05 -1.36
N LEU A 107 -0.97 2.44 -0.09
CA LEU A 107 -1.62 3.67 0.36
C LEU A 107 -1.05 4.11 1.71
N ASN A 108 -0.56 5.35 1.81
CA ASN A 108 -0.07 5.96 3.07
C ASN A 108 0.91 5.08 3.87
N GLY A 109 1.82 4.37 3.18
CA GLY A 109 2.81 3.49 3.80
C GLY A 109 2.31 2.07 4.14
N LEU A 110 1.03 1.79 3.91
CA LEU A 110 0.47 0.43 3.95
C LEU A 110 0.62 -0.22 2.57
N LEU A 111 1.08 -1.46 2.53
CA LEU A 111 1.24 -2.26 1.33
C LEU A 111 0.19 -3.37 1.32
N CYS A 112 -0.44 -3.62 0.17
CA CYS A 112 -1.15 -4.86 -0.09
C CYS A 112 -0.22 -5.77 -0.88
N VAL A 113 0.12 -6.92 -0.30
CA VAL A 113 1.04 -7.90 -0.88
C VAL A 113 0.33 -9.22 -1.13
N CYS A 114 0.86 -10.00 -2.08
CA CYS A 114 0.46 -11.38 -2.35
C CYS A 114 1.63 -12.32 -2.07
N LEU A 115 1.34 -13.46 -1.46
CA LEU A 115 2.23 -14.62 -1.42
C LEU A 115 1.99 -15.44 -2.69
N ASN A 116 2.96 -15.51 -3.59
CA ASN A 116 2.88 -16.13 -4.90
C ASN A 116 2.63 -17.65 -4.85
N HIS A 117 3.04 -18.33 -3.78
CA HIS A 117 2.86 -19.78 -3.61
C HIS A 117 1.46 -20.14 -3.08
N THR A 118 0.96 -19.40 -2.09
CA THR A 118 -0.35 -19.66 -1.47
C THR A 118 -1.47 -18.82 -2.09
N TYR A 119 -1.11 -17.83 -2.90
CA TYR A 119 -1.99 -16.81 -3.49
C TYR A 119 -2.65 -15.89 -2.46
N GLU A 120 -2.22 -15.91 -1.20
CA GLU A 120 -2.87 -15.16 -0.12
C GLU A 120 -2.53 -13.67 -0.17
N LEU A 121 -3.54 -12.84 0.10
CA LEU A 121 -3.39 -11.40 0.25
C LEU A 121 -3.13 -11.02 1.69
N LEU A 122 -2.20 -10.09 1.87
CA LEU A 122 -1.89 -9.51 3.17
C LEU A 122 -1.83 -7.98 3.07
N LEU A 123 -2.29 -7.32 4.12
CA LEU A 123 -1.91 -5.95 4.41
C LEU A 123 -0.64 -5.97 5.26
N TRP A 124 0.35 -5.18 4.88
CA TRP A 124 1.63 -5.13 5.56
C TRP A 124 2.10 -3.69 5.71
N ASN A 125 2.53 -3.33 6.91
CA ASN A 125 3.22 -2.08 7.20
C ASN A 125 4.71 -2.36 7.46
N PRO A 126 5.61 -2.06 6.50
CA PRO A 126 7.05 -2.31 6.67
C PRO A 126 7.68 -1.50 7.81
N THR A 127 7.07 -0.39 8.23
CA THR A 127 7.62 0.48 9.28
C THR A 127 7.34 -0.08 10.66
N THR A 128 6.14 -0.61 10.89
CA THR A 128 5.75 -1.19 12.19
C THR A 128 5.97 -2.68 12.26
N THR A 129 6.28 -3.34 11.13
CA THR A 129 6.35 -4.81 10.99
C THR A 129 5.04 -5.52 11.31
N ASP A 130 3.92 -4.79 11.37
CA ASP A 130 2.60 -5.37 11.54
C ASP A 130 2.05 -5.83 10.19
N PHE A 131 1.31 -6.93 10.21
CA PHE A 131 0.65 -7.48 9.03
C PHE A 131 -0.71 -8.09 9.38
N LYS A 132 -1.54 -8.27 8.36
CA LYS A 132 -2.86 -8.89 8.46
C LYS A 132 -3.15 -9.73 7.22
N HIS A 133 -3.53 -10.99 7.42
CA HIS A 133 -4.08 -11.82 6.34
C HIS A 133 -5.48 -11.34 5.99
N LEU A 134 -5.77 -11.25 4.70
CA LEU A 134 -7.11 -10.96 4.18
C LEU A 134 -7.83 -12.22 3.69
N SER A 135 -7.15 -13.35 3.62
CA SER A 135 -7.69 -14.63 3.21
C SER A 135 -8.79 -15.09 4.17
N THR A 136 -9.90 -15.59 3.62
CA THR A 136 -11.01 -16.16 4.40
C THR A 136 -11.33 -17.59 3.94
N PRO A 137 -11.99 -18.41 4.78
CA PRO A 137 -12.41 -19.76 4.40
C PRO A 137 -13.27 -19.81 3.13
N ASP A 138 -14.03 -18.74 2.85
CA ASP A 138 -14.87 -18.60 1.65
C ASP A 138 -14.05 -18.21 0.39
N SER A 139 -12.73 -18.37 0.42
CA SER A 139 -11.81 -18.10 -0.68
C SER A 139 -11.75 -16.63 -1.12
N HIS A 140 -12.23 -15.68 -0.31
CA HIS A 140 -11.85 -14.27 -0.48
C HIS A 140 -10.41 -14.05 -0.03
N GLY A 141 -9.78 -13.00 -0.56
CA GLY A 141 -8.40 -12.67 -0.20
C GLY A 141 -7.33 -13.54 -0.86
N PHE A 142 -7.68 -14.31 -1.90
CA PHE A 142 -6.71 -15.03 -2.74
C PHE A 142 -6.56 -14.31 -4.08
N TYR A 143 -5.34 -14.06 -4.56
CA TYR A 143 -5.03 -13.30 -5.76
C TYR A 143 -4.38 -14.16 -6.85
N ILE A 144 -4.90 -14.09 -8.07
CA ILE A 144 -4.34 -14.80 -9.21
C ILE A 144 -3.63 -13.81 -10.15
N ASN A 145 -2.32 -13.99 -10.29
CA ASN A 145 -1.46 -13.21 -11.19
C ASN A 145 -2.04 -13.14 -12.62
N ASN A 146 -1.97 -11.95 -13.24
CA ASN A 146 -2.48 -11.62 -14.58
C ASN A 146 -4.00 -11.67 -14.79
N LEU A 147 -4.76 -12.24 -13.84
CA LEU A 147 -6.22 -12.30 -13.90
C LEU A 147 -6.86 -11.26 -12.99
N ASP A 148 -6.33 -11.09 -11.79
CA ASP A 148 -6.92 -10.21 -10.80
C ASP A 148 -6.28 -8.82 -10.80
N ALA A 149 -6.98 -7.84 -10.24
CA ALA A 149 -6.46 -6.51 -9.98
C ALA A 149 -6.80 -6.06 -8.56
N ILE A 150 -5.87 -5.34 -7.92
CA ILE A 150 -5.97 -4.88 -6.54
C ILE A 150 -5.74 -3.38 -6.48
N GLY A 151 -6.52 -2.68 -5.66
CA GLY A 151 -6.27 -1.28 -5.32
C GLY A 151 -6.64 -0.97 -3.88
N LEU A 152 -5.75 -0.28 -3.17
CA LEU A 152 -6.04 0.32 -1.88
C LEU A 152 -6.67 1.71 -2.07
N TYR A 153 -7.65 2.03 -1.25
CA TYR A 153 -8.24 3.36 -1.18
C TYR A 153 -8.73 3.65 0.25
N VAL A 154 -9.02 4.92 0.51
CA VAL A 154 -9.67 5.37 1.73
C VAL A 154 -11.00 6.03 1.35
N ASP A 155 -12.05 5.76 2.11
CA ASP A 155 -13.37 6.38 1.88
C ASP A 155 -13.55 7.67 2.70
N ALA A 156 -14.76 8.23 2.66
CA ALA A 156 -15.09 9.46 3.38
C ALA A 156 -15.04 9.32 4.91
N ASP A 157 -15.14 8.08 5.41
CA ASP A 157 -15.14 7.76 6.84
C ASP A 157 -13.73 7.38 7.34
N ASP A 158 -12.69 7.57 6.52
CA ASP A 158 -11.29 7.21 6.81
C ASP A 158 -11.07 5.69 7.00
N ASP A 159 -11.97 4.87 6.44
CA ASP A 159 -11.81 3.42 6.40
C ASP A 159 -10.88 3.03 5.24
N TYR A 160 -9.84 2.27 5.59
CA TYR A 160 -8.89 1.74 4.63
C TYR A 160 -9.49 0.50 4.00
N LYS A 161 -9.70 0.57 2.69
CA LYS A 161 -10.34 -0.50 1.93
C LYS A 161 -9.42 -1.07 0.86
N VAL A 162 -9.65 -2.35 0.57
CA VAL A 162 -9.00 -3.05 -0.54
C VAL A 162 -10.08 -3.42 -1.54
N LEU A 163 -10.00 -2.88 -2.75
CA LEU A 163 -10.80 -3.32 -3.88
C LEU A 163 -10.07 -4.46 -4.60
N HIS A 164 -10.75 -5.58 -4.75
CA HIS A 164 -10.27 -6.76 -5.45
C HIS A 164 -11.19 -7.10 -6.60
N ILE A 165 -10.66 -6.99 -7.81
CA ILE A 165 -11.35 -7.33 -9.04
C ILE A 165 -10.83 -8.71 -9.47
N THR A 166 -11.70 -9.70 -9.48
CA THR A 166 -11.39 -11.06 -9.90
C THR A 166 -11.95 -11.35 -11.28
N ARG A 167 -11.16 -11.95 -12.17
CA ARG A 167 -11.61 -12.40 -13.50
C ARG A 167 -11.35 -13.89 -13.64
N ARG A 168 -12.31 -14.70 -13.20
CA ARG A 168 -12.14 -16.16 -13.09
C ARG A 168 -13.23 -16.88 -13.85
N SER A 169 -12.84 -17.83 -14.69
CA SER A 169 -13.78 -18.68 -15.45
C SER A 169 -14.83 -17.88 -16.23
N GLY A 170 -14.45 -16.72 -16.78
CA GLY A 170 -15.36 -15.83 -17.53
C GLY A 170 -16.31 -14.99 -16.67
N VAL A 171 -16.17 -15.04 -15.34
CA VAL A 171 -16.98 -14.27 -14.38
C VAL A 171 -16.14 -13.15 -13.77
N LEU A 172 -16.75 -11.96 -13.71
CA LEU A 172 -16.22 -10.81 -13.00
C LEU A 172 -16.76 -10.79 -11.57
N GLY A 173 -15.86 -10.73 -10.60
CA GLY A 173 -16.19 -10.46 -9.21
C GLY A 173 -15.53 -9.16 -8.77
N VAL A 174 -16.25 -8.31 -8.04
CA VAL A 174 -15.68 -7.13 -7.40
C VAL A 174 -15.96 -7.24 -5.91
N TYR A 175 -14.90 -7.29 -5.13
CA TYR A 175 -14.96 -7.44 -3.68
C TYR A 175 -14.27 -6.26 -3.02
N VAL A 176 -14.84 -5.78 -1.93
CA VAL A 176 -14.26 -4.73 -1.10
C VAL A 176 -14.05 -5.29 0.29
N TYR A 177 -12.80 -5.31 0.74
CA TYR A 177 -12.49 -5.50 2.15
C TYR A 177 -12.56 -4.16 2.87
N SER A 178 -13.22 -4.13 4.02
CA SER A 178 -13.24 -3.01 4.97
C SER A 178 -12.36 -3.34 6.17
N ARG A 179 -11.43 -2.44 6.53
CA ARG A 179 -10.62 -2.63 7.73
C ARG A 179 -11.46 -2.45 8.99
N GLU A 180 -12.39 -1.50 9.00
CA GLU A 180 -13.25 -1.23 10.15
C GLU A 180 -14.19 -2.39 10.51
N VAL A 181 -14.83 -3.00 9.50
CA VAL A 181 -15.78 -4.11 9.71
C VAL A 181 -15.08 -5.48 9.62
N ASP A 182 -13.79 -5.49 9.25
CA ASP A 182 -12.97 -6.69 9.10
C ASP A 182 -13.61 -7.78 8.24
N SER A 183 -14.15 -7.39 7.08
CA SER A 183 -14.87 -8.31 6.22
C SER A 183 -14.84 -7.89 4.76
N TRP A 184 -14.99 -8.89 3.91
CA TRP A 184 -15.22 -8.72 2.47
C TRP A 184 -16.70 -8.55 2.20
N ARG A 185 -17.03 -7.67 1.27
CA ARG A 185 -18.35 -7.56 0.66
C ARG A 185 -18.26 -7.58 -0.85
N ASN A 186 -19.19 -8.25 -1.51
CA ASN A 186 -19.31 -8.19 -2.96
C ASN A 186 -20.03 -6.90 -3.38
N ILE A 187 -19.57 -6.28 -4.46
CA ILE A 187 -20.17 -5.10 -5.05
C ILE A 187 -20.64 -5.44 -6.47
N PRO A 188 -21.88 -5.12 -6.84
CA PRO A 188 -22.34 -5.29 -8.20
C PRO A 188 -21.58 -4.35 -9.13
N PHE A 189 -20.97 -4.91 -10.17
CA PHE A 189 -20.23 -4.15 -11.18
C PHE A 189 -20.38 -4.84 -12.53
N ILE A 190 -20.61 -4.02 -13.57
CA ILE A 190 -20.80 -4.48 -14.93
C ILE A 190 -19.76 -3.79 -15.81
N THR A 191 -19.09 -4.57 -16.65
CA THR A 191 -18.14 -4.09 -17.64
C THR A 191 -18.37 -4.78 -18.98
N ARG A 192 -17.61 -4.38 -20.01
CA ARG A 192 -17.67 -5.04 -21.32
C ARG A 192 -17.14 -6.47 -21.21
N GLN A 193 -17.84 -7.43 -21.80
CA GLN A 193 -17.45 -8.85 -21.77
C GLN A 193 -16.05 -9.09 -22.34
N GLU A 194 -15.62 -8.28 -23.33
CA GLU A 194 -14.28 -8.34 -23.90
C GLU A 194 -13.17 -8.19 -22.84
N TYR A 195 -13.37 -7.37 -21.81
CA TYR A 195 -12.37 -7.12 -20.76
C TYR A 195 -12.22 -8.27 -19.75
N LEU A 196 -13.09 -9.28 -19.83
CA LEU A 196 -13.00 -10.52 -19.05
C LEU A 196 -12.08 -11.55 -19.70
N SER A 197 -11.71 -11.33 -20.97
CA SER A 197 -10.79 -12.17 -21.70
C SER A 197 -9.37 -12.06 -21.13
N PRO A 198 -8.58 -13.16 -21.13
CA PRO A 198 -7.16 -13.12 -20.76
C PRO A 198 -6.31 -12.29 -21.73
N HIS A 199 -6.88 -11.88 -22.88
CA HIS A 199 -6.26 -10.94 -23.82
C HIS A 199 -6.18 -9.52 -23.26
N PHE A 200 -6.92 -9.20 -22.20
CA PHE A 200 -6.81 -7.91 -21.52
C PHE A 200 -6.14 -8.09 -20.17
N ASN A 201 -5.25 -7.16 -19.83
CA ASN A 201 -4.69 -7.07 -18.49
C ASN A 201 -5.20 -5.82 -17.79
N TRP A 202 -5.39 -5.93 -16.48
CA TRP A 202 -5.80 -4.82 -15.63
C TRP A 202 -4.59 -4.39 -14.81
N SER A 203 -4.35 -3.09 -14.72
CA SER A 203 -3.27 -2.57 -13.89
C SER A 203 -3.56 -2.74 -12.40
N ALA A 204 -2.52 -2.58 -11.59
CA ALA A 204 -2.72 -2.21 -10.19
C ALA A 204 -3.58 -0.94 -10.09
N GLY A 205 -4.39 -0.87 -9.03
CA GLY A 205 -5.22 0.29 -8.72
C GLY A 205 -4.36 1.46 -8.24
N THR A 206 -4.59 2.63 -8.82
CA THR A 206 -3.94 3.89 -8.44
C THR A 206 -4.96 4.82 -7.79
N PHE A 207 -4.78 5.14 -6.52
CA PHE A 207 -5.63 6.08 -5.81
C PHE A 207 -5.10 7.50 -5.99
N CYS A 208 -5.89 8.36 -6.61
CA CYS A 208 -5.54 9.74 -6.89
C CYS A 208 -6.75 10.65 -6.71
N GLY A 209 -6.60 11.72 -5.93
CA GLY A 209 -7.65 12.72 -5.73
C GLY A 209 -8.97 12.13 -5.19
N GLY A 210 -8.90 11.16 -4.28
CA GLY A 210 -10.10 10.52 -3.71
C GLY A 210 -10.74 9.46 -4.62
N THR A 211 -10.15 9.16 -5.78
CA THR A 211 -10.70 8.21 -6.74
C THR A 211 -9.67 7.11 -7.03
N LEU A 212 -10.15 5.86 -7.10
CA LEU A 212 -9.33 4.70 -7.46
C LEU A 212 -9.48 4.38 -8.95
N TYR A 213 -8.35 4.36 -9.67
CA TYR A 213 -8.29 4.13 -11.10
C TYR A 213 -7.61 2.81 -11.43
N PHE A 214 -8.15 2.11 -12.43
CA PHE A 214 -7.54 0.94 -13.05
C PHE A 214 -7.47 1.19 -14.55
N THR A 215 -6.38 0.78 -15.18
CA THR A 215 -6.26 0.78 -16.64
C THR A 215 -6.47 -0.63 -17.16
N VAL A 216 -7.16 -0.74 -18.29
CA VAL A 216 -7.37 -2.01 -18.99
C VAL A 216 -6.65 -1.91 -20.32
N CYS A 217 -5.71 -2.81 -20.59
CA CYS A 217 -4.92 -2.82 -21.80
C CYS A 217 -4.99 -4.18 -22.50
N GLU A 218 -4.96 -4.16 -23.83
CA GLU A 218 -4.89 -5.37 -24.65
C GLU A 218 -3.43 -5.89 -24.68
N CYS A 219 -3.26 -7.16 -24.36
CA CYS A 219 -2.00 -7.90 -24.40
C CYS A 219 -1.81 -8.55 -25.76
N TRP A 220 -0.70 -8.24 -26.43
CA TRP A 220 -0.28 -8.93 -27.65
C TRP A 220 0.77 -9.98 -27.32
N VAL A 221 0.54 -11.23 -27.73
CA VAL A 221 1.57 -12.28 -27.67
C VAL A 221 2.39 -12.19 -28.95
N GLY A 222 3.59 -11.61 -28.88
CA GLY A 222 4.55 -11.65 -29.97
C GLY A 222 5.17 -13.04 -30.08
N VAL A 223 4.99 -13.72 -31.22
CA VAL A 223 5.72 -14.96 -31.53
C VAL A 223 7.09 -14.57 -32.08
N GLN A 224 8.18 -14.90 -31.38
CA GLN A 224 9.54 -14.73 -31.87
C GLN A 224 10.28 -16.08 -31.82
N GLY A 225 10.24 -16.82 -32.93
CA GLY A 225 10.76 -18.20 -33.01
C GLY A 225 9.90 -19.24 -32.27
N ASP A 226 10.30 -20.51 -32.31
CA ASP A 226 9.60 -21.69 -31.74
C ASP A 226 9.44 -21.69 -30.20
N LYS A 227 9.65 -20.55 -29.54
CA LYS A 227 9.39 -20.37 -28.11
C LYS A 227 8.34 -19.27 -27.92
N LEU A 228 7.17 -19.68 -27.44
CA LEU A 228 6.16 -18.78 -26.88
C LEU A 228 6.77 -18.03 -25.69
N SER A 229 7.17 -16.78 -25.89
CA SER A 229 7.53 -15.88 -24.78
C SER A 229 6.38 -14.90 -24.58
N THR A 230 5.71 -14.99 -23.42
CA THR A 230 4.67 -14.03 -23.04
C THR A 230 5.35 -12.73 -22.60
N ARG A 231 5.68 -11.86 -23.56
CA ARG A 231 6.05 -10.47 -23.26
C ARG A 231 4.83 -9.59 -23.48
N SER A 232 4.32 -9.01 -22.40
CA SER A 232 3.29 -7.96 -22.48
C SER A 232 3.92 -6.71 -23.10
N PHE A 233 3.68 -6.48 -24.39
CA PHE A 233 4.07 -5.24 -25.04
C PHE A 233 2.97 -4.20 -24.84
N TYR A 234 3.29 -3.13 -24.13
CA TYR A 234 2.44 -1.93 -24.11
C TYR A 234 2.48 -1.33 -25.52
N ARG A 235 1.32 -1.14 -26.15
CA ARG A 235 1.25 -0.33 -27.37
C ARG A 235 1.72 1.06 -26.96
N ASN A 236 2.89 1.49 -27.43
CA ASN A 236 3.33 2.89 -27.34
C ASN A 236 2.28 3.73 -28.07
N GLY A 237 1.28 4.18 -27.33
CA GLY A 237 0.36 5.22 -27.73
C GLY A 237 1.12 6.53 -27.69
N SER A 238 1.91 6.79 -28.73
CA SER A 238 2.32 8.14 -29.07
C SER A 238 1.07 9.03 -29.01
N ARG A 239 1.08 10.01 -28.08
CA ARG A 239 0.07 11.05 -27.78
C ARG A 239 -0.98 10.72 -26.71
N CYS A 240 -0.55 10.71 -25.45
CA CYS A 240 -1.39 11.09 -24.30
C CYS A 240 -0.69 12.14 -23.44
N PHE A 241 -0.31 13.27 -24.05
CA PHE A 241 -0.15 14.53 -23.35
C PHE A 241 -0.88 15.58 -24.20
N SER A 242 -2.20 15.66 -24.05
CA SER A 242 -2.88 16.92 -24.34
C SER A 242 -2.60 17.84 -23.16
N GLU A 243 -1.74 18.83 -23.39
CA GLU A 243 -1.51 19.95 -22.47
C GLU A 243 -2.86 20.50 -21.99
N CYS A 244 -3.13 20.42 -20.68
CA CYS A 244 -4.02 21.38 -20.05
C CYS A 244 -3.30 22.73 -20.08
N LYS A 245 -3.47 23.48 -21.17
CA LYS A 245 -3.23 24.92 -21.16
C LYS A 245 -4.41 25.60 -20.47
N LYS A 246 -4.07 26.46 -19.51
CA LYS A 246 -4.98 27.38 -18.80
C LYS A 246 -5.79 28.24 -19.76
#